data_AF-A0A0M3IXS5-F1
#
_entry.id   AF-A0A0M3IXS5-F1
#
_cell.length_a   1.000
_cell.length_b   1.000
_cell.length_c   1.000
_cell.angle_alpha   90.00
_cell.angle_beta   90.00
_cell.angle_gamma   90.00
#
_symmetry.space_group_name_H-M   'P 1'
#
loop_
_entity.id
_entity.type
_entity.pdbx_description
1 polymer ?
#
loop_
_entity_poly.entity_id
_entity_poly.type
_entity_poly.pdbx_seq_one_letter_code
_entity_poly.pdbx_strand_id
1 'polypeptide(L)' 'MHVSDLDARIVMQVHDEVIVELNEACFSTAVERIESAMLNALPEFPVPLSVKISSGTNWGSLLPLNS' A
#
# COMPACT_ATOMS: atom_id res chain seq x y z
N MET A 1 -15.25 12.72 -15.13
CA MET A 1 -14.28 13.01 -14.06
C MET A 1 -14.31 11.78 -13.16
N HIS A 2 -13.33 10.89 -13.25
CA HIS A 2 -13.30 9.70 -12.40
C HIS A 2 -12.98 10.16 -10.99
N VAL A 3 -13.99 10.18 -10.12
CA VAL A 3 -13.76 10.21 -8.68
C VAL A 3 -13.14 8.86 -8.38
N SER A 4 -11.84 8.82 -8.12
CA SER A 4 -11.24 7.65 -7.50
C SER A 4 -11.91 7.51 -6.12
N ASP A 5 -12.71 6.45 -5.94
CA ASP A 5 -13.44 6.13 -4.70
C ASP A 5 -12.54 5.94 -3.46
N LEU A 6 -11.23 6.07 -3.63
CA LEU A 6 -10.23 5.89 -2.59
C LEU A 6 -9.54 7.24 -2.31
N ASP A 7 -9.79 7.79 -1.12
CA ASP A 7 -9.11 8.98 -0.61
C ASP A 7 -7.73 8.57 -0.07
N ALA A 8 -6.81 8.35 -0.99
CA ALA A 8 -5.44 7.92 -0.74
C ALA A 8 -4.48 8.56 -1.75
N ARG A 9 -3.27 8.89 -1.29
CA ARG A 9 -2.23 9.53 -2.10
C ARG A 9 -0.84 8.97 -1.74
N ILE A 10 -0.05 8.68 -2.77
CA ILE A 10 1.38 8.40 -2.59
C ILE A 10 2.08 9.71 -2.20
N VAL A 11 2.70 9.72 -1.03
CA VAL A 11 3.46 10.87 -0.50
C VAL A 11 4.92 10.76 -0.90
N MET A 12 5.48 9.54 -0.91
CA MET A 12 6.89 9.31 -1.21
C MET A 12 7.15 7.87 -1.65
N GLN A 13 8.25 7.68 -2.36
CA GLN A 13 8.86 6.38 -2.60
C GLN A 13 10.30 6.39 -2.07
N VAL A 14 10.68 5.34 -1.35
CA VAL A 14 12.04 5.12 -0.84
C VAL A 14 12.47 3.73 -1.28
N HIS A 15 13.24 3.66 -2.37
CA HIS A 15 13.63 2.38 -2.98
C HIS A 15 12.40 1.50 -3.33
N ASP A 16 12.25 0.37 -2.65
CA ASP A 16 11.17 -0.61 -2.78
C ASP A 16 9.96 -0.32 -1.87
N GLU A 17 10.04 0.72 -1.03
CA GLU A 17 8.97 1.15 -0.15
C GLU A 17 8.16 2.32 -0.75
N VAL A 18 6.84 2.25 -0.62
CA VAL A 18 5.90 3.30 -1.03
C VAL A 18 5.14 3.79 0.19
N ILE A 19 5.23 5.09 0.48
CA ILE A 19 4.52 5.75 1.59
C ILE A 19 3.22 6.33 1.05
N VAL A 20 2.10 5.87 1.62
CA VAL A 20 0.75 6.32 1.25
C VAL A 20 0.11 7.00 2.45
N GLU A 21 -0.37 8.23 2.23
CA GLU A 21 -1.28 8.91 3.15
C GLU A 21 -2.71 8.68 2.66
N LEU A 22 -3.61 8.34 3.57
CA LEU A 22 -4.99 8.02 3.23
C LEU A 22 -5.94 8.34 4.37
N ASN A 23 -7.20 8.51 4.03
CA ASN A 23 -8.28 8.64 5.00
C ASN A 23 -8.56 7.29 5.68
N GLU A 24 -8.64 7.26 7.01
CA GLU A 24 -8.91 6.05 7.78
C GLU A 24 -10.17 5.30 7.31
N ALA A 25 -11.18 6.02 6.81
CA ALA A 25 -12.40 5.42 6.26
C ALA A 25 -12.14 4.50 5.05
N CYS A 26 -11.04 4.72 4.33
CA CYS A 26 -10.64 3.95 3.14
C CYS A 26 -9.56 2.90 3.46
N PHE A 27 -9.15 2.74 4.73
CA PHE A 27 -7.98 1.95 5.12
C PHE A 27 -8.00 0.52 4.58
N SER A 28 -9.07 -0.24 4.85
CA SER A 28 -9.17 -1.65 4.44
C SER A 28 -9.12 -1.83 2.92
N THR A 29 -9.89 -1.01 2.19
CA THR A 29 -9.92 -1.04 0.73
C THR A 29 -8.59 -0.60 0.11
N ALA A 30 -7.90 0.36 0.73
CA ALA A 30 -6.59 0.80 0.26
C ALA A 30 -5.54 -0.29 0.43
N VAL A 31 -5.48 -0.92 1.60
CA VAL A 31 -4.55 -2.02 1.88
C VAL A 31 -4.74 -3.15 0.88
N GLU A 32 -5.96 -3.62 0.68
CA GLU A 32 -6.26 -4.71 -0.27
C GLU A 32 -5.84 -4.38 -1.70
N ARG A 33 -6.14 -3.15 -2.16
CA ARG A 33 -5.79 -2.71 -3.52
C ARG A 33 -4.29 -2.54 -3.70
N ILE A 34 -3.60 -1.96 -2.72
CA ILE A 34 -2.15 -1.75 -2.77
C ILE A 34 -1.44 -3.10 -2.75
N GLU A 35 -1.83 -4.00 -1.85
CA GLU A 35 -1.27 -5.35 -1.74
C GLU A 35 -1.42 -6.10 -3.06
N SER A 36 -2.65 -6.15 -3.60
CA SER A 36 -2.94 -6.83 -4.87
C SER A 36 -2.16 -6.23 -6.04
N ALA A 37 -2.08 -4.90 -6.12
CA ALA A 37 -1.34 -4.22 -7.19
C ALA A 37 0.17 -4.53 -7.12
N MET A 38 0.75 -4.54 -5.92
CA MET A 38 2.19 -4.79 -5.74
C MET A 38 2.56 -6.27 -5.91
N LEU A 39 1.73 -7.20 -5.42
CA LEU A 39 1.91 -8.65 -5.62
C LEU A 39 1.88 -9.02 -7.11
N ASN A 40 1.00 -8.37 -7.87
CA ASN A 40 0.78 -8.67 -9.29
C ASN A 40 1.49 -7.70 -10.25
N ALA A 41 2.44 -6.89 -9.75
CA ALA A 41 3.12 -5.88 -10.56
C ALA A 41 3.91 -6.48 -11.73
N LEU A 42 4.39 -7.72 -11.59
CA LEU A 42 5.12 -8.46 -12.62
C LEU A 42 4.56 -9.88 -12.76
N PRO A 43 3.47 -10.07 -13.53
CA PRO A 43 2.78 -11.36 -13.63
C PRO A 43 3.62 -12.48 -14.28
N GLU A 44 4.61 -12.12 -15.10
CA GLU A 44 5.51 -13.07 -15.77
C GLU A 44 6.79 -13.36 -14.96
N PHE A 45 6.92 -12.78 -13.76
CA PHE A 45 8.12 -12.98 -12.96
C PHE A 45 8.15 -14.41 -12.39
N PRO A 46 9.24 -15.18 -12.59
CA PRO A 46 9.29 -16.60 -12.21
C PRO A 46 9.26 -16.86 -10.70
N VAL A 47 9.40 -15.81 -9.88
CA VAL A 47 9.34 -15.87 -8.42
C VAL A 47 8.21 -14.95 -7.95
N PRO A 48 7.31 -15.38 -7.05
CA PRO A 48 6.27 -14.49 -6.53
C PRO A 48 6.87 -13.28 -5.80
N LEU A 49 6.34 -12.08 -6.08
CA LEU A 49 6.64 -10.91 -5.28
C LEU A 49 5.94 -11.03 -3.92
N SER A 50 6.61 -10.59 -2.86
CA SER A 50 6.01 -10.50 -1.53
C SER A 50 5.90 -9.02 -1.14
N VAL A 51 4.83 -8.67 -0.45
CA VAL A 51 4.55 -7.29 -0.04
C VAL A 51 4.41 -7.27 1.47
N LYS A 52 5.05 -6.32 2.11
CA LYS A 52 4.92 -6.06 3.54
C LYS A 52 4.20 -4.74 3.72
N ILE A 53 3.10 -4.74 4.44
CA ILE A 53 2.33 -3.53 4.71
C ILE A 53 2.37 -3.24 6.20
N SER A 54 2.74 -2.01 6.53
CA SER A 54 2.72 -1.47 7.88
C SER A 54 1.92 -0.18 7.89
N SER A 55 1.27 0.13 9.01
CA SER A 55 0.45 1.33 9.16
C SER A 55 0.67 2.01 10.49
N GLY A 56 0.47 3.32 10.53
CA GLY A 56 0.60 4.13 11.74
C GLY A 56 0.34 5.60 11.43
N THR A 57 0.17 6.41 12.47
CA THR A 57 -0.09 7.85 12.36
C THR A 57 1.16 8.67 12.04
N ASN A 58 2.34 8.05 12.15
CA ASN A 58 3.61 8.63 11.76
C ASN A 58 4.55 7.52 11.25
N TRP A 59 5.51 7.90 10.42
CA TRP A 59 6.42 6.95 9.78
C TRP A 59 7.40 6.28 10.75
N GLY A 60 7.74 6.94 11.87
CA GLY A 60 8.69 6.40 12.85
C GLY A 60 8.12 5.27 13.73
N SER A 61 6.80 5.06 13.71
CA SER A 61 6.12 4.09 14.58
C SER A 61 5.08 3.24 13.82
N LEU A 62 5.41 2.84 12.59
CA LEU A 62 4.55 1.94 11.82
C LEU A 62 4.51 0.54 12.46
N LEU A 63 3.31 -0.05 12.50
CA LEU A 63 3.09 -1.42 12.96
C LEU A 63 2.72 -2.32 11.76
N PRO A 64 3.31 -3.52 11.66
CA PRO A 64 2.97 -4.45 10.59
C PRO A 64 1.52 -4.90 10.70
N LEU A 65 0.81 -5.02 9.57
CA LEU A 65 -0.59 -5.45 9.55
C LEU A 65 -0.77 -6.95 9.73
N ASN A 66 0.22 -7.74 9.32
CA ASN A 66 0.22 -9.19 9.41
C ASN A 66 1.45 -9.64 10.23
N SER A 67 1.23 -10.35 11.35
CA SER A 67 2.25 -11.10 12.10
C SER A 67 2.14 -12.58 11.80
#